data_AF-A0A0D8XJV4-F1
#
_entry.id   AF-A0A0D8XJV4-F1
#
_cell.length_a   1.000
_cell.length_b   1.000
_cell.length_c   1.000
_cell.angle_alpha   90.00
_cell.angle_beta   90.00
_cell.angle_gamma   90.00
#
_symmetry.space_group_name_H-M   'P 1'
#
loop_
_entity.id
_entity.type
_entity.pdbx_description
1 polymer ?
#
loop_
_entity_poly.entity_id
_entity_poly.type
_entity_poly.pdbx_seq_one_letter_code
_entity_poly.pdbx_strand_id
1 'polypeptide(L)'
;TASSNLESPNPCAISVGVPLSRCTPGVNTCGVDHFCHVGASPQTTTCCPKPSPIDRCQQPLNVGVGNANLQRWYYNSLIQQCEPCTYRGLQGNENNFLTREECESSCLVNPCKFGTPYRHRGGIVYCSASNPTVCPIGYYCHLGADVSTSVCCQAIEEDICALSWTKGEGDASLTRFYYDSLQRKCFAFNYFGIKGNQNNFLTRKQCEATCPVWINPCAIGQPILTTNHRPFRCHQYAPCLAGYYCHIGFDESTTACCLSLANPCTLGPDEGRGARSLTRWFYNRQTHQCEPFTYKGWP
;
A
#
# COMPACT_ATOMS: atom_id res chain seq x y z
N THR A 1 68.07 1.13 -12.07
CA THR A 1 66.80 1.85 -11.80
C THR A 1 66.12 2.11 -13.12
N ALA A 2 65.29 1.18 -13.59
CA ALA A 2 64.44 1.40 -14.76
C ALA A 2 63.05 1.78 -14.23
N SER A 3 62.69 3.06 -14.33
CA SER A 3 61.34 3.54 -14.05
C SER A 3 60.38 2.91 -15.06
N SER A 4 59.58 1.96 -14.59
CA SER A 4 58.42 1.46 -15.31
C SER A 4 57.39 2.58 -15.43
N ASN A 5 57.34 3.23 -16.60
CA ASN A 5 56.14 3.95 -17.02
C ASN A 5 55.04 2.90 -17.29
N LEU A 6 54.39 2.42 -16.23
CA LEU A 6 53.07 1.80 -16.38
C LEU A 6 52.12 2.96 -16.70
N GLU A 7 51.72 3.11 -17.96
CA GLU A 7 50.49 3.84 -18.27
C GLU A 7 49.39 3.22 -17.40
N SER A 8 48.81 4.01 -16.50
CA SER A 8 47.64 3.59 -15.73
C SER A 8 46.59 3.09 -16.72
N PRO A 9 46.03 1.87 -16.55
CA PRO A 9 45.09 1.33 -17.53
C PRO A 9 43.88 2.25 -17.64
N ASN A 10 43.38 2.44 -18.86
CA ASN A 10 42.24 3.31 -19.15
C ASN A 10 41.07 3.02 -18.17
N PRO A 11 40.59 4.01 -17.39
CA PRO A 11 39.48 3.84 -16.46
C PRO A 11 38.17 3.44 -17.13
N CYS A 12 37.98 3.73 -18.41
CA CYS A 12 36.74 3.45 -19.13
C CYS A 12 36.77 2.11 -19.86
N ALA A 13 35.64 1.41 -19.86
CA ALA A 13 35.47 0.16 -20.61
C ALA A 13 35.49 0.37 -22.13
N ILE A 14 35.09 1.56 -22.58
CA ILE A 14 35.13 1.98 -23.99
C ILE A 14 36.17 3.09 -24.11
N SER A 15 37.16 2.88 -24.97
CA SER A 15 38.20 3.87 -25.25
C SER A 15 37.77 4.73 -26.44
N VAL A 16 37.62 6.04 -26.22
CA VAL A 16 37.50 7.04 -27.28
C VAL A 16 38.83 7.80 -27.31
N GLY A 17 39.35 8.15 -28.48
CA GLY A 17 40.64 8.86 -28.64
C GLY A 17 40.66 10.31 -28.11
N VAL A 18 39.89 10.60 -27.06
CA VAL A 18 39.68 11.91 -26.45
C VAL A 18 40.22 11.88 -25.02
N PRO A 19 40.85 12.96 -24.52
CA PRO A 19 41.30 13.02 -23.14
C PRO A 19 40.12 12.88 -22.18
N LEU A 20 40.25 11.98 -21.21
CA LEU A 20 39.25 11.75 -20.18
C LEU A 20 39.18 12.93 -19.20
N SER A 21 37.99 13.48 -18.98
CA SER A 21 37.75 14.60 -18.07
C SER A 21 37.36 14.12 -16.67
N ARG A 22 37.98 14.68 -15.63
CA ARG A 22 37.64 14.33 -14.23
C ARG A 22 36.19 14.69 -13.89
N CYS A 23 35.59 13.90 -13.01
CA CYS A 23 34.21 14.10 -12.56
C CYS A 23 34.10 14.03 -11.03
N THR A 24 32.98 14.50 -10.48
CA THR A 24 32.67 14.39 -9.05
C THR A 24 31.43 13.51 -8.88
N PRO A 25 31.49 12.42 -8.07
CA PRO A 25 30.32 11.58 -7.83
C PRO A 25 29.14 12.38 -7.26
N GLY A 26 27.93 12.10 -7.73
CA GLY A 26 26.70 12.79 -7.29
C GLY A 26 26.50 14.21 -7.85
N VAL A 27 27.45 14.72 -8.64
CA VAL A 27 27.32 16.00 -9.36
C VAL A 27 27.25 15.72 -10.86
N ASN A 28 26.32 16.36 -11.57
CA ASN A 28 26.19 16.20 -13.01
C ASN A 28 27.29 16.99 -13.76
N THR A 29 28.54 16.52 -13.67
CA THR A 29 29.71 17.12 -14.35
C THR A 29 30.01 16.49 -15.71
N CYS A 30 29.37 15.37 -16.03
CA CYS A 30 29.55 14.66 -17.30
C CYS A 30 28.42 15.00 -18.27
N GLY A 31 28.72 15.07 -19.57
CA GLY A 31 27.72 15.32 -20.62
C GLY A 31 26.70 14.18 -20.75
N VAL A 32 25.64 14.39 -21.53
CA VAL A 32 24.49 13.46 -21.68
C VAL A 32 24.92 12.02 -22.00
N ASP A 33 25.93 11.86 -22.87
CA ASP A 33 26.44 10.57 -23.34
C ASP A 33 27.54 9.95 -22.47
N HIS A 34 27.82 10.56 -21.32
CA HIS A 34 28.87 10.12 -20.40
C HIS A 34 28.31 9.95 -18.98
N PHE A 35 28.95 9.08 -18.21
CA PHE A 35 28.67 8.91 -16.78
C PHE A 35 29.95 9.14 -15.99
N CYS A 36 29.81 9.54 -14.73
CA CYS A 36 30.97 9.67 -13.84
C CYS A 36 31.39 8.28 -13.36
N HIS A 37 32.46 7.74 -13.94
CA HIS A 37 33.13 6.56 -13.43
C HIS A 37 33.93 6.93 -12.19
N VAL A 38 33.79 6.13 -11.13
CA VAL A 38 34.48 6.36 -9.85
C VAL A 38 35.44 5.21 -9.60
N GLY A 39 36.74 5.46 -9.76
CA GLY A 39 37.80 4.47 -9.56
C GLY A 39 38.35 4.42 -8.14
N ALA A 40 39.57 3.90 -8.00
CA ALA A 40 40.28 3.78 -6.72
C ALA A 40 40.93 5.10 -6.26
N SER A 41 41.11 6.05 -7.18
CA SER A 41 41.80 7.32 -6.91
C SER A 41 41.20 8.46 -7.75
N PRO A 42 41.52 9.73 -7.43
CA PRO A 42 41.09 10.87 -8.25
C PRO A 42 41.56 10.80 -9.71
N GLN A 43 42.68 10.12 -9.99
CA GLN A 43 43.20 9.92 -11.35
C GLN A 43 42.38 8.91 -12.14
N THR A 44 41.71 7.98 -11.45
CA THR A 44 40.85 6.96 -12.04
C THR A 44 39.37 7.30 -11.88
N THR A 45 39.03 8.55 -11.54
CA THR A 45 37.65 9.03 -11.41
C THR A 45 37.37 10.05 -12.52
N THR A 46 36.63 9.65 -13.54
CA THR A 46 36.55 10.36 -14.81
C THR A 46 35.22 10.14 -15.53
N CYS A 47 34.84 11.04 -16.44
CA CYS A 47 33.69 10.84 -17.30
C CYS A 47 34.00 9.75 -18.34
N CYS A 48 33.22 8.66 -18.31
CA CYS A 48 33.32 7.56 -19.26
C CYS A 48 32.12 7.53 -20.21
N PRO A 49 32.29 7.11 -21.48
CA PRO A 49 31.20 7.00 -22.43
C PRO A 49 30.17 5.94 -22.00
N LYS A 50 28.88 6.21 -22.21
CA LYS A 50 27.81 5.24 -22.01
C LYS A 50 27.78 4.22 -23.17
N PRO A 51 27.79 2.90 -22.92
CA PRO A 51 27.81 1.88 -23.98
C PRO A 51 26.53 1.80 -24.84
N SER A 52 25.39 2.29 -24.34
CA SER A 52 24.07 2.11 -24.95
C SER A 52 23.02 2.94 -24.19
N PRO A 53 21.81 3.15 -24.74
CA PRO A 53 20.69 3.76 -24.01
C PRO A 53 20.05 2.81 -22.98
N ILE A 54 20.80 1.82 -22.47
CA ILE A 54 20.31 0.89 -21.45
C ILE A 54 20.38 1.61 -20.11
N ASP A 55 19.23 1.73 -19.46
CA ASP A 55 19.12 2.26 -18.10
C ASP A 55 20.14 1.59 -17.15
N ARG A 56 20.79 2.39 -16.30
CA ARG A 56 21.86 1.89 -15.42
C ARG A 56 21.41 0.74 -14.52
N CYS A 57 20.14 0.67 -14.16
CA CYS A 57 19.55 -0.38 -13.34
C CYS A 57 19.18 -1.64 -14.15
N GLN A 58 19.37 -1.63 -15.47
CA GLN A 58 19.22 -2.81 -16.34
C GLN A 58 20.58 -3.37 -16.80
N GLN A 59 21.68 -2.68 -16.51
CA GLN A 59 23.02 -3.14 -16.85
C GLN A 59 23.44 -4.30 -15.89
N PRO A 60 24.21 -5.30 -16.34
CA PRO A 60 24.63 -6.42 -15.49
C PRO A 60 25.69 -5.99 -14.46
N LEU A 61 25.91 -6.80 -13.43
CA LEU A 61 27.09 -6.64 -12.55
C LEU A 61 28.37 -6.69 -13.40
N ASN A 62 29.19 -5.65 -13.30
CA ASN A 62 30.51 -5.62 -13.91
C ASN A 62 31.57 -5.20 -12.88
N VAL A 63 32.34 -6.18 -12.38
CA VAL A 63 33.40 -5.96 -11.38
C VAL A 63 34.62 -5.23 -11.94
N GLY A 64 34.68 -5.00 -13.26
CA GLY A 64 35.76 -4.30 -13.93
C GLY A 64 37.09 -5.07 -13.89
N VAL A 65 38.18 -4.32 -14.04
CA VAL A 65 39.56 -4.82 -14.04
C VAL A 65 40.44 -4.03 -13.06
N GLY A 66 41.66 -4.52 -12.81
CA GLY A 66 42.61 -3.90 -11.88
C GLY A 66 42.81 -4.71 -10.60
N ASN A 67 43.55 -4.14 -9.65
CA ASN A 67 43.93 -4.83 -8.41
C ASN A 67 43.33 -4.16 -7.16
N ALA A 68 42.40 -3.21 -7.34
CA ALA A 68 41.73 -2.58 -6.21
C ALA A 68 40.69 -3.55 -5.61
N ASN A 69 40.41 -3.37 -4.32
CA ASN A 69 39.37 -4.08 -3.60
C ASN A 69 38.39 -3.04 -3.05
N LEU A 70 37.52 -2.50 -3.93
CA LEU A 70 36.60 -1.42 -3.59
C LEU A 70 35.21 -2.01 -3.33
N GLN A 71 34.69 -1.80 -2.13
CA GLN A 71 33.31 -2.16 -1.83
C GLN A 71 32.35 -1.23 -2.59
N ARG A 72 31.45 -1.81 -3.38
CA ARG A 72 30.42 -1.11 -4.16
C ARG A 72 29.08 -1.78 -4.00
N TRP A 73 28.06 -1.13 -4.52
CA TRP A 73 26.72 -1.69 -4.64
C TRP A 73 26.34 -1.77 -6.12
N TYR A 74 25.59 -2.79 -6.49
CA TYR A 74 24.96 -2.89 -7.79
C TYR A 74 23.51 -3.35 -7.61
N TYR A 75 22.65 -2.97 -8.54
CA TYR A 75 21.28 -3.42 -8.57
C TYR A 75 21.18 -4.75 -9.30
N ASN A 76 20.72 -5.78 -8.60
CA ASN A 76 20.43 -7.09 -9.15
C ASN A 76 18.95 -7.14 -9.58
N SER A 77 18.70 -7.02 -10.89
CA SER A 77 17.35 -6.98 -11.45
C SER A 77 16.57 -8.30 -11.30
N LEU A 78 17.25 -9.43 -11.12
CA LEU A 78 16.61 -10.74 -10.95
C LEU A 78 15.88 -10.86 -9.60
N ILE A 79 16.48 -10.30 -8.55
CA ILE A 79 15.92 -10.31 -7.19
C ILE A 79 15.43 -8.93 -6.75
N GLN A 80 15.55 -7.93 -7.62
CA GLN A 80 15.15 -6.54 -7.43
C GLN A 80 15.71 -5.92 -6.15
N GLN A 81 17.00 -6.13 -5.90
CA GLN A 81 17.70 -5.64 -4.71
C GLN A 81 19.06 -5.05 -5.06
N CYS A 82 19.49 -4.07 -4.27
CA CYS A 82 20.87 -3.61 -4.30
C CYS A 82 21.74 -4.53 -3.44
N GLU A 83 22.77 -5.12 -4.05
CA GLU A 83 23.69 -6.05 -3.41
C GLU A 83 25.11 -5.49 -3.38
N PRO A 84 25.90 -5.81 -2.34
CA PRO A 84 27.30 -5.44 -2.29
C PRO A 84 28.13 -6.25 -3.29
N CYS A 85 29.14 -5.63 -3.89
CA CYS A 85 30.13 -6.30 -4.74
C CYS A 85 31.54 -5.71 -4.52
N THR A 86 32.56 -6.50 -4.89
CA THR A 86 33.94 -6.04 -4.93
C THR A 86 34.29 -5.56 -6.35
N TYR A 87 34.47 -4.26 -6.50
CA TYR A 87 34.86 -3.61 -7.74
C TYR A 87 36.38 -3.44 -7.83
N ARG A 88 36.96 -3.77 -8.99
CA ARG A 88 38.42 -3.84 -9.21
C ARG A 88 39.08 -2.49 -9.54
N GLY A 89 38.27 -1.43 -9.67
CA GLY A 89 38.72 -0.04 -9.71
C GLY A 89 38.79 0.60 -11.11
N LEU A 90 38.76 -0.19 -12.18
CA LEU A 90 38.80 0.30 -13.56
C LEU A 90 37.71 -0.38 -14.41
N GLN A 91 37.25 0.30 -15.45
CA GLN A 91 36.20 -0.13 -16.37
C GLN A 91 34.87 -0.35 -15.66
N GLY A 92 34.09 -1.37 -16.03
CA GLY A 92 32.75 -1.54 -15.48
C GLY A 92 31.69 -0.78 -16.26
N ASN A 93 30.57 -0.53 -15.60
CA ASN A 93 29.40 0.13 -16.16
C ASN A 93 28.70 1.00 -15.09
N GLU A 94 27.53 1.57 -15.41
CA GLU A 94 26.82 2.50 -14.54
C GLU A 94 26.07 1.82 -13.39
N ASN A 95 25.91 0.49 -13.44
CA ASN A 95 25.37 -0.32 -12.35
C ASN A 95 26.43 -0.56 -11.27
N ASN A 96 26.98 0.53 -10.74
CA ASN A 96 28.04 0.57 -9.75
C ASN A 96 27.87 1.84 -8.92
N PHE A 97 27.48 1.67 -7.67
CA PHE A 97 27.11 2.74 -6.75
C PHE A 97 28.05 2.74 -5.55
N LEU A 98 28.33 3.92 -4.99
CA LEU A 98 29.21 4.06 -3.83
C LEU A 98 28.53 3.59 -2.56
N THR A 99 27.23 3.88 -2.44
CA THR A 99 26.44 3.50 -1.27
C THR A 99 25.22 2.69 -1.69
N ARG A 100 24.67 1.97 -0.72
CA ARG A 100 23.42 1.24 -0.87
C ARG A 100 22.28 2.19 -1.22
N GLU A 101 22.21 3.32 -0.54
CA GLU A 101 21.15 4.33 -0.67
C GLU A 101 21.16 4.96 -2.07
N GLU A 102 22.33 5.19 -2.65
CA GLU A 102 22.48 5.68 -4.03
C GLU A 102 21.93 4.66 -5.03
N CYS A 103 22.26 3.38 -4.85
CA CYS A 103 21.73 2.29 -5.66
C CYS A 103 20.21 2.20 -5.58
N GLU A 104 19.67 2.18 -4.37
CA GLU A 104 18.24 1.98 -4.14
C GLU A 104 17.42 3.18 -4.60
N SER A 105 17.88 4.41 -4.35
CA SER A 105 17.18 5.62 -4.83
C SER A 105 17.24 5.77 -6.35
N SER A 106 18.25 5.17 -7.00
CA SER A 106 18.35 5.15 -8.47
C SER A 106 17.49 4.05 -9.10
N CYS A 107 17.40 2.88 -8.47
CA CYS A 107 16.89 1.67 -9.11
C CYS A 107 15.59 1.10 -8.52
N LEU A 108 15.21 1.49 -7.30
CA LEU A 108 13.99 1.02 -6.67
C LEU A 108 12.90 2.08 -6.71
N VAL A 109 11.69 1.64 -7.06
CA VAL A 109 10.49 2.46 -6.93
C VAL A 109 10.09 2.50 -5.45
N ASN A 110 9.78 3.68 -4.93
CA ASN A 110 9.23 3.83 -3.57
C ASN A 110 7.69 3.66 -3.61
N PRO A 111 7.12 2.55 -3.12
CA PRO A 111 5.68 2.31 -3.17
C PRO A 111 4.92 3.12 -2.10
N CYS A 112 5.61 3.68 -1.11
CA CYS A 112 4.95 4.37 0.01
C CYS A 112 4.56 5.80 -0.37
N LYS A 113 3.36 6.20 0.04
CA LYS A 113 2.88 7.59 -0.07
C LYS A 113 3.63 8.52 0.87
N PHE A 114 3.93 8.04 2.08
CA PHE A 114 4.68 8.78 3.10
C PHE A 114 5.95 8.02 3.45
N GLY A 115 7.05 8.76 3.55
CA GLY A 115 8.37 8.21 3.87
C GLY A 115 8.88 7.22 2.82
N THR A 116 9.70 6.29 3.29
CA THR A 116 10.29 5.20 2.50
C THR A 116 9.87 3.85 3.09
N PRO A 117 10.03 2.75 2.33
CA PRO A 117 9.70 1.41 2.84
C PRO A 117 10.46 1.09 4.13
N TYR A 118 9.78 0.43 5.07
CA TYR A 118 10.40 -0.01 6.32
C TYR A 118 11.59 -0.94 6.05
N ARG A 119 12.62 -0.80 6.88
CA ARG A 119 13.85 -1.58 6.78
C ARG A 119 14.13 -2.35 8.06
N HIS A 120 14.59 -3.59 7.87
CA HIS A 120 15.11 -4.40 8.97
C HIS A 120 16.47 -4.99 8.58
N ARG A 121 17.49 -4.75 9.40
CA ARG A 121 18.89 -5.14 9.13
C ARG A 121 19.39 -4.66 7.75
N GLY A 122 18.98 -3.45 7.37
CA GLY A 122 19.29 -2.81 6.09
C GLY A 122 18.33 -3.15 4.96
N GLY A 123 17.77 -4.37 4.91
CA GLY A 123 16.85 -4.83 3.86
C GLY A 123 15.46 -4.21 3.92
N ILE A 124 14.84 -3.96 2.77
CA ILE A 124 13.42 -3.60 2.68
C ILE A 124 12.59 -4.80 3.14
N VAL A 125 11.59 -4.53 3.98
CA VAL A 125 10.65 -5.56 4.44
C VAL A 125 9.46 -5.62 3.49
N TYR A 126 9.40 -6.73 2.76
CA TYR A 126 8.28 -7.08 1.88
C TYR A 126 7.16 -7.74 2.66
N CYS A 127 5.93 -7.47 2.26
CA CYS A 127 4.74 -8.02 2.88
C CYS A 127 3.78 -8.53 1.82
N SER A 128 2.75 -9.27 2.25
CA SER A 128 1.73 -9.81 1.36
C SER A 128 0.38 -9.85 2.04
N ALA A 129 -0.68 -10.10 1.26
CA ALA A 129 -2.01 -10.30 1.82
C ALA A 129 -2.09 -11.52 2.76
N SER A 130 -1.20 -12.51 2.58
CA SER A 130 -1.11 -13.69 3.45
C SER A 130 -0.23 -13.49 4.68
N ASN A 131 0.66 -12.49 4.68
CA ASN A 131 1.54 -12.17 5.79
C ASN A 131 1.60 -10.65 6.05
N PRO A 132 0.49 -10.01 6.45
CA PRO A 132 0.45 -8.57 6.70
C PRO A 132 1.13 -8.18 8.02
N THR A 133 1.25 -9.11 8.98
CA THR A 133 1.79 -8.86 10.34
C THR A 133 3.31 -8.82 10.40
N VAL A 134 4.00 -9.07 9.29
CA VAL A 134 5.45 -8.83 9.15
C VAL A 134 5.79 -7.35 9.33
N CYS A 135 4.83 -6.46 9.06
CA CYS A 135 4.99 -5.04 9.28
C CYS A 135 4.92 -4.70 10.78
N PRO A 136 5.88 -3.92 11.31
CA PRO A 136 5.90 -3.56 12.72
C PRO A 136 4.80 -2.53 13.06
N ILE A 137 4.61 -2.28 14.35
CA ILE A 137 3.70 -1.23 14.85
C ILE A 137 4.07 0.12 14.22
N GLY A 138 3.07 0.89 13.80
CA GLY A 138 3.24 2.15 13.08
C GLY A 138 3.41 1.97 11.56
N TYR A 139 3.43 0.73 11.06
CA TYR A 139 3.48 0.42 9.63
C TYR A 139 2.29 -0.45 9.22
N TYR A 140 1.84 -0.28 7.99
CA TYR A 140 0.84 -1.14 7.35
C TYR A 140 1.45 -1.84 6.14
N CYS A 141 0.89 -3.00 5.79
CA CYS A 141 1.27 -3.68 4.57
C CYS A 141 0.63 -3.00 3.35
N HIS A 142 1.43 -2.25 2.59
CA HIS A 142 1.02 -1.73 1.30
C HIS A 142 1.05 -2.87 0.27
N LEU A 143 -0.08 -3.14 -0.38
CA LEU A 143 -0.19 -4.16 -1.41
C LEU A 143 -0.16 -3.51 -2.80
N GLY A 144 0.98 -3.66 -3.48
CA GLY A 144 1.21 -3.04 -4.78
C GLY A 144 0.71 -3.86 -5.96
N ALA A 145 1.31 -3.65 -7.13
CA ALA A 145 1.06 -4.42 -8.34
C ALA A 145 1.69 -5.82 -8.29
N ASP A 146 2.84 -5.93 -7.62
CA ASP A 146 3.63 -7.16 -7.51
C ASP A 146 4.37 -7.22 -6.16
N VAL A 147 5.24 -8.21 -6.01
CA VAL A 147 6.04 -8.40 -4.78
C VAL A 147 6.98 -7.20 -4.56
N SER A 148 7.54 -6.62 -5.62
CA SER A 148 8.49 -5.50 -5.56
C SER A 148 7.88 -4.25 -4.95
N THR A 149 6.59 -4.06 -5.19
CA THR A 149 5.81 -2.91 -4.72
C THR A 149 4.97 -3.22 -3.48
N SER A 150 5.05 -4.44 -2.93
CA SER A 150 4.32 -4.87 -1.74
C SER A 150 5.23 -4.86 -0.50
N VAL A 151 5.21 -3.75 0.23
CA VAL A 151 6.17 -3.43 1.30
C VAL A 151 5.47 -2.82 2.51
N CYS A 152 6.18 -2.79 3.64
CA CYS A 152 5.68 -2.11 4.84
C CYS A 152 5.85 -0.60 4.72
N CYS A 153 4.74 0.14 4.69
CA CYS A 153 4.71 1.60 4.59
C CYS A 153 4.24 2.23 5.90
N GLN A 154 4.71 3.45 6.19
CA GLN A 154 4.35 4.15 7.41
C GLN A 154 2.83 4.42 7.44
N ALA A 155 2.18 4.03 8.54
CA ALA A 155 0.80 4.36 8.79
C ALA A 155 0.70 5.77 9.37
N ILE A 156 -0.29 6.55 8.92
CA ILE A 156 -0.70 7.77 9.61
C ILE A 156 -1.66 7.36 10.73
N GLU A 157 -1.56 8.01 11.89
CA GLU A 157 -2.50 7.89 13.02
C GLU A 157 -3.86 8.55 12.71
N GLU A 158 -4.50 8.09 11.65
CA GLU A 158 -5.87 8.46 11.27
C GLU A 158 -6.70 7.18 11.08
N ASP A 159 -7.99 7.28 11.37
CA ASP A 159 -8.92 6.17 11.12
C ASP A 159 -8.92 5.83 9.62
N ILE A 160 -8.62 4.57 9.30
CA ILE A 160 -8.60 4.04 7.92
C ILE A 160 -9.89 4.38 7.18
N CYS A 161 -11.04 4.30 7.87
CA CYS A 161 -12.35 4.53 7.28
C CYS A 161 -12.69 6.02 7.13
N ALA A 162 -11.87 6.92 7.69
CA ALA A 162 -11.97 8.36 7.48
C ALA A 162 -11.06 8.85 6.34
N LEU A 163 -10.05 8.06 5.94
CA LEU A 163 -9.13 8.42 4.86
C LEU A 163 -9.88 8.55 3.53
N SER A 164 -9.55 9.56 2.72
CA SER A 164 -9.99 9.61 1.33
C SER A 164 -9.29 8.54 0.49
N TRP A 165 -10.02 7.92 -0.44
CA TRP A 165 -9.41 7.00 -1.40
C TRP A 165 -8.52 7.74 -2.40
N THR A 166 -7.61 7.01 -3.04
CA THR A 166 -6.77 7.55 -4.11
C THR A 166 -6.38 6.45 -5.08
N LYS A 167 -6.40 6.77 -6.39
CA LYS A 167 -5.97 5.87 -7.45
C LYS A 167 -4.47 5.51 -7.40
N GLY A 168 -3.68 6.24 -6.61
CA GLY A 168 -2.23 6.06 -6.56
C GLY A 168 -1.53 6.50 -7.84
N GLU A 169 -0.33 5.99 -8.03
CA GLU A 169 0.53 6.19 -9.20
C GLU A 169 0.93 4.82 -9.79
N GLY A 170 1.61 4.84 -10.93
CA GLY A 170 2.02 3.64 -11.66
C GLY A 170 1.22 3.41 -12.93
N ASP A 171 1.49 2.29 -13.59
CA ASP A 171 0.91 1.84 -14.86
C ASP A 171 0.02 0.60 -14.70
N ALA A 172 -0.07 0.05 -13.48
CA ALA A 172 -0.94 -1.09 -13.20
C ALA A 172 -2.42 -0.67 -13.24
N SER A 173 -3.31 -1.65 -13.40
CA SER A 173 -4.76 -1.45 -13.38
C SER A 173 -5.41 -2.49 -12.47
N LEU A 174 -5.36 -2.24 -11.16
CA LEU A 174 -5.78 -3.19 -10.12
C LEU A 174 -7.15 -2.82 -9.57
N THR A 175 -8.13 -3.73 -9.68
CA THR A 175 -9.41 -3.55 -9.01
C THR A 175 -9.24 -3.65 -7.50
N ARG A 176 -9.51 -2.54 -6.81
CA ARG A 176 -9.47 -2.43 -5.34
C ARG A 176 -10.78 -1.87 -4.82
N PHE A 177 -10.98 -1.91 -3.52
CA PHE A 177 -12.16 -1.38 -2.86
C PHE A 177 -11.77 -0.30 -1.86
N TYR A 178 -12.54 0.76 -1.77
CA TYR A 178 -12.41 1.77 -0.73
C TYR A 178 -13.75 1.96 -0.03
N TYR A 179 -13.70 2.39 1.21
CA TYR A 179 -14.86 2.80 1.98
C TYR A 179 -15.15 4.28 1.74
N ASP A 180 -16.35 4.58 1.26
CA ASP A 180 -16.88 5.93 1.21
C ASP A 180 -17.65 6.22 2.51
N SER A 181 -17.14 7.16 3.32
CA SER A 181 -17.70 7.48 4.63
C SER A 181 -19.00 8.26 4.56
N LEU A 182 -19.23 9.02 3.48
CA LEU A 182 -20.47 9.77 3.28
C LEU A 182 -21.64 8.84 2.97
N GLN A 183 -21.40 7.87 2.11
CA GLN A 183 -22.36 6.87 1.65
C GLN A 183 -22.36 5.60 2.50
N ARG A 184 -21.39 5.47 3.43
CA ARG A 184 -21.16 4.29 4.27
C ARG A 184 -21.18 3.00 3.48
N LYS A 185 -20.44 2.97 2.37
CA LYS A 185 -20.44 1.83 1.45
C LYS A 185 -19.07 1.63 0.84
N CYS A 186 -18.74 0.37 0.55
CA CYS A 186 -17.52 0.03 -0.15
C CYS A 186 -17.72 0.06 -1.67
N PHE A 187 -16.88 0.82 -2.37
CA PHE A 187 -16.89 0.97 -3.83
C PHE A 187 -15.62 0.42 -4.45
N ALA A 188 -15.75 -0.18 -5.64
CA ALA A 188 -14.60 -0.57 -6.43
C ALA A 188 -13.96 0.66 -7.09
N PHE A 189 -12.65 0.65 -7.22
CA PHE A 189 -11.90 1.66 -7.98
C PHE A 189 -10.68 1.02 -8.64
N ASN A 190 -10.12 1.73 -9.63
CA ASN A 190 -8.89 1.31 -10.29
C ASN A 190 -7.67 1.91 -9.56
N TYR A 191 -6.83 1.03 -9.01
CA TYR A 191 -5.60 1.40 -8.30
C TYR A 191 -4.37 1.10 -9.16
N PHE A 192 -3.45 2.06 -9.22
CA PHE A 192 -2.29 2.01 -10.12
C PHE A 192 -1.05 1.31 -9.54
N GLY A 193 -1.15 0.79 -8.31
CA GLY A 193 -0.19 -0.17 -7.77
C GLY A 193 0.89 0.42 -6.87
N ILE A 194 1.09 1.74 -6.86
CA ILE A 194 1.98 2.40 -5.90
C ILE A 194 1.32 3.64 -5.27
N LYS A 195 1.87 4.05 -4.13
CA LYS A 195 1.39 5.13 -3.25
C LYS A 195 0.11 4.73 -2.51
N GLY A 196 -0.93 5.54 -2.57
CA GLY A 196 -2.17 5.22 -1.88
C GLY A 196 -2.11 5.37 -0.36
N ASN A 197 -3.13 4.83 0.32
CA ASN A 197 -3.24 4.79 1.77
C ASN A 197 -4.01 3.52 2.19
N GLN A 198 -4.28 3.37 3.49
CA GLN A 198 -4.93 2.17 4.03
C GLN A 198 -6.40 2.00 3.62
N ASN A 199 -7.08 3.04 3.10
CA ASN A 199 -8.43 2.91 2.54
C ASN A 199 -8.39 2.33 1.12
N ASN A 200 -7.77 1.15 1.02
CA ASN A 200 -7.53 0.40 -0.20
C ASN A 200 -7.50 -1.09 0.17
N PHE A 201 -8.64 -1.74 -0.01
CA PHE A 201 -8.89 -3.13 0.34
C PHE A 201 -8.84 -4.01 -0.91
N LEU A 202 -8.35 -5.23 -0.76
CA LEU A 202 -8.25 -6.18 -1.88
C LEU A 202 -9.62 -6.67 -2.33
N THR A 203 -10.56 -6.82 -1.39
CA THR A 203 -11.91 -7.31 -1.67
C THR A 203 -12.97 -6.45 -1.00
N ARG A 204 -14.17 -6.44 -1.58
CA ARG A 204 -15.34 -5.77 -0.99
C ARG A 204 -15.62 -6.25 0.43
N LYS A 205 -15.59 -7.57 0.65
CA LYS A 205 -15.84 -8.18 1.96
C LYS A 205 -14.84 -7.71 3.02
N GLN A 206 -13.57 -7.55 2.66
CA GLN A 206 -12.55 -7.03 3.57
C GLN A 206 -12.85 -5.57 3.96
N CYS A 207 -13.23 -4.73 2.99
CA CYS A 207 -13.65 -3.36 3.25
C CYS A 207 -14.89 -3.32 4.18
N GLU A 208 -15.93 -4.10 3.87
CA GLU A 208 -17.18 -4.16 4.64
C GLU A 208 -16.98 -4.72 6.06
N ALA A 209 -15.99 -5.60 6.26
CA ALA A 209 -15.62 -6.13 7.56
C ALA A 209 -14.77 -5.16 8.39
N THR A 210 -14.04 -4.25 7.73
CA THR A 210 -13.15 -3.29 8.40
C THR A 210 -13.86 -1.98 8.73
N CYS A 211 -14.73 -1.50 7.83
CA CYS A 211 -15.36 -0.19 7.93
C CYS A 211 -16.88 -0.27 8.17
N PRO A 212 -17.49 0.73 8.83
CA PRO A 212 -18.88 0.69 9.26
C PRO A 212 -19.86 0.96 8.11
N VAL A 213 -20.13 -0.05 7.29
CA VAL A 213 -21.08 0.02 6.18
C VAL A 213 -22.53 0.15 6.65
N TRP A 214 -23.39 0.76 5.83
CA TRP A 214 -24.82 0.81 6.06
C TRP A 214 -25.41 -0.61 5.97
N ILE A 215 -26.00 -1.09 7.06
CA ILE A 215 -26.76 -2.34 7.12
C ILE A 215 -28.23 -1.97 7.14
N ASN A 216 -29.03 -2.48 6.20
CA ASN A 216 -30.47 -2.31 6.26
C ASN A 216 -31.02 -3.13 7.44
N PRO A 217 -31.56 -2.49 8.50
CA PRO A 217 -32.07 -3.21 9.66
C PRO A 217 -33.49 -3.76 9.43
N CYS A 218 -34.15 -3.44 8.31
CA CYS A 218 -35.51 -3.85 8.05
C CYS A 218 -35.56 -5.23 7.40
N ALA A 219 -36.37 -6.13 7.96
CA ALA A 219 -36.57 -7.48 7.44
C ALA A 219 -37.27 -7.45 6.06
N ILE A 220 -38.06 -6.41 5.82
CA ILE A 220 -38.84 -6.22 4.60
C ILE A 220 -38.67 -4.77 4.14
N GLY A 221 -38.30 -4.61 2.86
CA GLY A 221 -38.17 -3.30 2.22
C GLY A 221 -37.03 -2.46 2.79
N GLN A 222 -37.11 -1.15 2.56
CA GLN A 222 -36.16 -0.17 3.10
C GLN A 222 -36.78 0.60 4.26
N PRO A 223 -35.96 1.13 5.19
CA PRO A 223 -36.45 2.01 6.22
C PRO A 223 -37.01 3.30 5.62
N ILE A 224 -37.85 4.00 6.37
CA ILE A 224 -38.20 5.39 6.03
C ILE A 224 -36.89 6.19 5.92
N LEU A 225 -36.70 6.91 4.82
CA LEU A 225 -35.56 7.79 4.64
C LEU A 225 -35.96 9.23 4.95
N THR A 226 -35.04 9.96 5.57
CA THR A 226 -35.07 11.42 5.68
C THR A 226 -34.79 12.07 4.32
N THR A 227 -34.98 13.38 4.22
CA THR A 227 -34.65 14.21 3.04
C THR A 227 -33.21 14.02 2.55
N ASN A 228 -32.30 13.62 3.45
CA ASN A 228 -30.88 13.46 3.16
C ASN A 228 -30.56 12.02 2.71
N HIS A 229 -31.58 11.23 2.34
CA HIS A 229 -31.48 9.81 2.01
C HIS A 229 -30.88 8.95 3.13
N ARG A 230 -30.96 9.43 4.38
CA ARG A 230 -30.51 8.68 5.55
C ARG A 230 -31.71 8.08 6.29
N PRO A 231 -31.60 6.86 6.82
CA PRO A 231 -32.69 6.21 7.54
C PRO A 231 -33.17 7.02 8.73
N PHE A 232 -34.49 7.17 8.83
CA PHE A 232 -35.16 7.89 9.90
C PHE A 232 -34.99 7.09 11.19
N ARG A 233 -34.19 7.65 12.10
CA ARG A 233 -33.93 7.06 13.41
C ARG A 233 -35.12 7.31 14.31
N CYS A 234 -35.83 6.25 14.67
CA CYS A 234 -36.90 6.30 15.63
C CYS A 234 -36.38 6.29 17.07
N HIS A 235 -37.09 6.99 17.97
CA HIS A 235 -36.89 6.98 19.41
C HIS A 235 -38.16 7.47 20.13
N GLN A 236 -38.15 7.53 21.47
CA GLN A 236 -39.34 7.88 22.27
C GLN A 236 -40.04 9.19 21.85
N TYR A 237 -39.28 10.22 21.52
CA TYR A 237 -39.81 11.52 21.05
C TYR A 237 -39.92 11.66 19.52
N ALA A 238 -39.57 10.62 18.75
CA ALA A 238 -39.65 10.60 17.28
C ALA A 238 -40.19 9.23 16.84
N PRO A 239 -41.50 8.97 17.04
CA PRO A 239 -42.12 7.71 16.67
C PRO A 239 -42.20 7.56 15.15
N CYS A 240 -42.33 6.31 14.70
CA CYS A 240 -42.53 6.00 13.29
C CYS A 240 -43.94 6.39 12.81
N LEU A 241 -44.06 6.64 11.51
CA LEU A 241 -45.34 6.88 10.85
C LEU A 241 -46.23 5.62 10.88
N ALA A 242 -47.54 5.82 10.68
CA ALA A 242 -48.48 4.71 10.58
C ALA A 242 -48.07 3.72 9.47
N GLY A 243 -48.15 2.41 9.77
CA GLY A 243 -47.66 1.34 8.89
C GLY A 243 -46.18 0.99 9.07
N TYR A 244 -45.48 1.65 10.00
CA TYR A 244 -44.09 1.35 10.33
C TYR A 244 -43.92 1.07 11.82
N TYR A 245 -42.97 0.21 12.16
CA TYR A 245 -42.54 -0.04 13.53
C TYR A 245 -41.11 0.47 13.73
N CYS A 246 -40.78 0.82 14.97
CA CYS A 246 -39.42 1.20 15.32
C CYS A 246 -38.57 -0.06 15.52
N HIS A 247 -37.69 -0.36 14.57
CA HIS A 247 -36.67 -1.36 14.75
C HIS A 247 -35.57 -0.80 15.65
N ILE A 248 -35.36 -1.40 16.82
CA ILE A 248 -34.33 -0.98 17.78
C ILE A 248 -33.12 -1.89 17.61
N GLY A 249 -32.13 -1.41 16.85
CA GLY A 249 -30.89 -2.12 16.59
C GLY A 249 -29.95 -2.17 17.77
N PHE A 250 -28.72 -2.63 17.52
CA PHE A 250 -27.64 -2.64 18.51
C PHE A 250 -27.17 -1.21 18.85
N ASP A 251 -27.15 -0.34 17.86
CA ASP A 251 -26.72 1.05 17.97
C ASP A 251 -27.64 1.97 17.15
N GLU A 252 -27.31 3.26 17.15
CA GLU A 252 -28.07 4.27 16.42
C GLU A 252 -28.08 4.02 14.90
N SER A 253 -27.05 3.36 14.36
CA SER A 253 -26.94 3.10 12.92
C SER A 253 -27.81 1.95 12.43
N THR A 254 -28.27 1.10 13.35
CA THR A 254 -29.18 -0.03 13.08
C THR A 254 -30.59 0.22 13.63
N THR A 255 -30.86 1.44 14.13
CA THR A 255 -32.17 1.83 14.66
C THR A 255 -32.93 2.67 13.63
N ALA A 256 -34.04 2.15 13.10
CA ALA A 256 -34.79 2.81 12.03
C ALA A 256 -36.28 2.43 12.00
N CYS A 257 -37.09 3.24 11.31
CA CYS A 257 -38.49 2.89 11.04
C CYS A 257 -38.61 1.89 9.89
N CYS A 258 -39.08 0.69 10.18
CA CYS A 258 -39.23 -0.41 9.23
C CYS A 258 -40.70 -0.70 8.92
N LEU A 259 -40.98 -1.16 7.69
CA LEU A 259 -42.35 -1.43 7.25
C LEU A 259 -42.98 -2.54 8.10
N SER A 260 -44.20 -2.31 8.56
CA SER A 260 -45.01 -3.26 9.31
C SER A 260 -46.12 -3.79 8.40
N LEU A 261 -45.98 -5.03 7.92
CA LEU A 261 -47.02 -5.71 7.13
C LEU A 261 -48.12 -6.34 7.98
N ALA A 262 -47.86 -6.51 9.28
CA ALA A 262 -48.77 -7.12 10.23
C ALA A 262 -48.53 -6.54 11.63
N ASN A 263 -49.52 -6.67 12.51
CA ASN A 263 -49.40 -6.27 13.91
C ASN A 263 -48.15 -6.96 14.53
N PRO A 264 -47.15 -6.21 15.02
CA PRO A 264 -45.91 -6.79 15.56
C PRO A 264 -46.14 -7.77 16.71
N CYS A 265 -47.21 -7.58 17.50
CA CYS A 265 -47.57 -8.48 18.61
C CYS A 265 -48.14 -9.82 18.15
N THR A 266 -48.32 -10.01 16.83
CA THR A 266 -48.79 -11.28 16.25
C THR A 266 -47.68 -12.08 15.59
N LEU A 267 -46.49 -11.50 15.45
CA LEU A 267 -45.32 -12.14 14.87
C LEU A 267 -44.54 -12.91 15.95
N GLY A 268 -43.93 -14.02 15.56
CA GLY A 268 -42.97 -14.73 16.42
C GLY A 268 -41.65 -13.95 16.55
N PRO A 269 -40.81 -14.27 17.55
CA PRO A 269 -39.49 -13.67 17.67
C PRO A 269 -38.61 -14.10 16.49
N ASP A 270 -37.85 -13.17 15.94
CA ASP A 270 -36.83 -13.43 14.93
C ASP A 270 -35.45 -13.14 15.54
N GLU A 271 -34.64 -14.18 15.74
CA GLU A 271 -33.28 -14.01 16.27
C GLU A 271 -32.40 -13.19 15.33
N GLY A 272 -32.72 -13.15 14.04
CA GLY A 272 -31.93 -12.49 13.01
C GLY A 272 -30.54 -13.10 12.82
N ARG A 273 -29.65 -12.32 12.23
CA ARG A 273 -28.26 -12.65 11.93
C ARG A 273 -27.31 -11.63 12.57
N GLY A 274 -26.07 -12.05 12.77
CA GLY A 274 -25.01 -11.22 13.34
C GLY A 274 -24.24 -11.91 14.44
N ALA A 275 -23.22 -11.23 14.96
CA ALA A 275 -22.34 -11.71 16.02
C ALA A 275 -22.67 -11.11 17.40
N ARG A 276 -23.67 -10.23 17.49
CA ARG A 276 -24.11 -9.64 18.75
C ARG A 276 -25.11 -10.57 19.44
N SER A 277 -25.25 -10.44 20.75
CA SER A 277 -26.23 -11.18 21.54
C SER A 277 -26.92 -10.19 22.48
N LEU A 278 -28.13 -9.78 22.12
CA LEU A 278 -28.93 -8.83 22.88
C LEU A 278 -30.18 -9.54 23.42
N THR A 279 -30.45 -9.38 24.72
CA THR A 279 -31.73 -9.81 25.29
C THR A 279 -32.82 -8.83 24.87
N ARG A 280 -33.78 -9.31 24.09
CA ARG A 280 -34.98 -8.57 23.66
C ARG A 280 -36.22 -9.31 24.15
N TRP A 281 -37.38 -8.66 24.04
CA TRP A 281 -38.65 -9.22 24.51
C TRP A 281 -39.65 -9.26 23.37
N PHE A 282 -40.43 -10.32 23.29
CA PHE A 282 -41.55 -10.46 22.35
C PHE A 282 -42.82 -10.83 23.11
N TYR A 283 -43.97 -10.50 22.54
CA TYR A 283 -45.26 -10.87 23.14
C TYR A 283 -45.64 -12.29 22.74
N ASN A 284 -45.66 -13.23 23.69
CA ASN A 284 -46.09 -14.60 23.46
C ASN A 284 -47.62 -14.69 23.58
N ARG A 285 -48.27 -15.01 22.47
CA ARG A 285 -49.74 -15.10 22.39
C ARG A 285 -50.34 -16.30 23.11
N GLN A 286 -49.55 -17.34 23.40
CA GLN A 286 -50.01 -18.53 24.10
C GLN A 286 -50.03 -18.31 25.61
N THR A 287 -49.00 -17.64 26.13
CA THR A 287 -48.85 -17.35 27.57
C THR A 287 -49.41 -15.99 27.96
N HIS A 288 -49.72 -15.13 26.98
CA HIS A 288 -50.15 -13.74 27.18
C HIS A 288 -49.12 -12.89 27.96
N GLN A 289 -47.83 -13.23 27.84
CA GLN A 289 -46.74 -12.55 28.54
C GLN A 289 -45.67 -12.09 27.56
N CYS A 290 -44.92 -11.05 27.95
CA CYS A 290 -43.69 -10.71 27.25
C CYS A 290 -42.58 -11.65 27.72
N GLU A 291 -41.98 -12.39 26.79
CA GLU A 291 -40.92 -13.35 27.06
C GLU A 291 -39.60 -12.91 26.42
N PRO A 292 -38.44 -13.18 27.05
CA PRO A 292 -37.16 -12.78 26.50
C PRO A 292 -36.72 -13.72 25.37
N PHE A 293 -35.99 -13.18 24.39
CA PHE A 293 -35.30 -13.94 23.35
C PHE A 293 -33.95 -13.30 23.01
N THR A 294 -33.09 -14.05 22.32
CA THR A 294 -31.78 -13.56 21.88
C THR A 294 -31.87 -12.96 20.48
N TYR A 295 -31.48 -11.70 20.34
CA TYR A 295 -31.44 -10.99 19.07
C TYR A 295 -29.99 -10.73 18.62
N LYS A 296 -29.68 -11.05 17.36
CA LYS A 296 -28.31 -11.04 16.82
C LYS A 296 -27.88 -9.74 16.15
N GLY A 297 -28.80 -8.78 15.97
CA GLY A 297 -28.49 -7.38 15.65
C GLY A 297 -29.11 -6.84 14.35
N TRP A 298 -29.44 -7.70 13.38
CA TRP A 298 -30.26 -7.38 12.20
C TRP A 298 -30.98 -8.65 11.71
N PRO A 299 -32.04 -8.56 10.89
CA PRO A 299 -32.75 -9.73 10.34
C PRO A 299 -31.87 -10.69 9.52
#